data_AF-T1CH20-F1
#
_entry.id   AF-T1CH20-F1
#
_cell.length_a   1.000
_cell.length_b   1.000
_cell.length_c   1.000
_cell.angle_alpha   90.00
_cell.angle_beta   90.00
_cell.angle_gamma   90.00
#
_symmetry.space_group_name_H-M   'P 1'
#
loop_
_entity.id
_entity.type
_entity.pdbx_description
1 polymer ?
#
loop_
_entity_poly.entity_id
_entity_poly.type
_entity_poly.pdbx_seq_one_letter_code
_entity_poly.pdbx_strand_id
1 'polypeptide(L)'
;MFDYEVSPGKQDDLKMANNIVKLGFSGLSEVKVPLEHLINHNLIVGRTGTGKSNLLASIWKIYSGIEGSNVILFDPHGQLSDRIIAENESMDVVYISTQEKYSINGRRIGFNVLSTSGKNADEIGIVTDTVKELFSGESMFSKGTWGPRLELIFTTVLRFMLTSNPDANLSDFLSMISDREILKSMDGKIPEDIWKAMKTVISERNRWNEFIASTINKLVPVLSRPELRKLVSSKNDSVDISSLLMEGNKLVIVEVSKT
;
A
#
# COMPACT_ATOMS: atom_id res chain seq x y z
N MET A 1 6.54 -23.47 -7.10
CA MET A 1 6.01 -23.74 -5.76
C MET A 1 6.89 -22.93 -4.84
N PHE A 2 6.46 -21.71 -4.52
CA PHE A 2 7.23 -20.80 -3.69
C PHE A 2 6.73 -20.99 -2.26
N ASP A 3 7.55 -21.65 -1.45
CA ASP A 3 7.33 -21.73 -0.01
C ASP A 3 7.56 -20.33 0.57
N TYR A 4 6.48 -19.66 0.96
CA TYR A 4 6.56 -18.53 1.85
C TYR A 4 6.81 -19.08 3.25
N GLU A 5 8.07 -19.05 3.71
CA GLU A 5 8.34 -19.11 5.14
C GLU A 5 7.75 -17.84 5.77
N VAL A 6 6.61 -18.02 6.45
CA VAL A 6 6.04 -17.01 7.33
C VAL A 6 7.10 -16.72 8.39
N SER A 7 7.65 -15.51 8.37
CA SER A 7 8.60 -15.05 9.37
C SER A 7 8.00 -15.27 10.76
N PRO A 8 8.67 -15.99 11.68
CA PRO A 8 8.13 -16.23 13.01
C PRO A 8 8.18 -14.92 13.77
N GLY A 9 7.09 -14.16 13.71
CA GLY A 9 6.80 -13.15 14.71
C GLY A 9 6.95 -13.81 16.07
N LYS A 10 7.86 -13.27 16.88
CA LYS A 10 8.22 -13.75 18.22
C LYS A 10 7.03 -14.42 18.90
N GLN A 11 7.13 -15.74 19.07
CA GLN A 11 6.35 -16.50 20.03
C GLN A 11 6.68 -15.99 21.43
N ASP A 12 5.93 -14.99 21.88
CA ASP A 12 5.65 -14.88 23.31
C ASP A 12 4.56 -15.93 23.63
N ASP A 13 5.01 -17.17 23.76
CA ASP A 13 4.25 -18.38 24.14
C ASP A 13 3.74 -18.34 25.61
N LEU A 14 3.42 -17.17 26.15
CA LEU A 14 3.03 -17.02 27.55
C LEU A 14 1.75 -16.17 27.70
N LYS A 15 0.61 -16.87 27.85
CA LYS A 15 -0.71 -16.44 28.38
C LYS A 15 -1.92 -16.26 27.42
N MET A 16 -1.95 -16.87 26.23
CA MET A 16 -3.16 -16.81 25.36
C MET A 16 -4.00 -18.11 25.34
N ALA A 17 -3.44 -19.25 25.76
CA ALA A 17 -4.15 -20.52 25.83
C ALA A 17 -5.24 -20.45 26.93
N ASN A 18 -6.51 -20.49 26.53
CA ASN A 18 -7.76 -20.41 27.32
C ASN A 18 -8.54 -19.08 27.33
N ASN A 19 -8.16 -18.05 26.58
CA ASN A 19 -9.01 -16.86 26.46
C ASN A 19 -10.18 -17.12 25.50
N ILE A 20 -11.36 -17.43 26.04
CA ILE A 20 -12.60 -17.57 25.28
C ILE A 20 -13.19 -16.18 25.06
N VAL A 21 -13.39 -15.81 23.79
CA VAL A 21 -13.99 -14.53 23.38
C VAL A 21 -15.37 -14.74 22.79
N LYS A 22 -16.24 -13.75 22.97
CA LYS A 22 -17.62 -13.78 22.45
C LYS A 22 -17.66 -13.15 21.06
N LEU A 23 -18.08 -13.93 20.06
CA LEU A 23 -18.31 -13.44 18.70
C LEU A 23 -19.68 -12.79 18.53
N GLY A 24 -20.69 -13.25 19.27
CA GLY A 24 -22.04 -12.75 19.13
C GLY A 24 -23.07 -13.68 19.76
N PHE A 25 -24.23 -13.79 19.13
CA PHE A 25 -25.35 -14.60 19.59
C PHE A 25 -25.96 -15.42 18.45
N SER A 26 -26.46 -16.61 18.78
CA SER A 26 -27.33 -17.44 17.95
C SER A 26 -28.64 -17.64 18.72
N GLY A 27 -29.68 -16.90 18.33
CA GLY A 27 -30.87 -16.75 19.17
C GLY A 27 -30.52 -16.05 20.49
N LEU A 28 -30.81 -16.71 21.61
CA LEU A 28 -30.49 -16.23 22.96
C LEU A 28 -29.13 -16.75 23.48
N SER A 29 -28.49 -17.66 22.75
CA SER A 29 -27.26 -18.30 23.18
C SER A 29 -26.05 -17.51 22.70
N GLU A 30 -25.07 -17.29 23.58
CA GLU A 30 -23.79 -16.69 23.19
C GLU A 30 -22.99 -17.63 22.31
N VAL A 31 -22.43 -17.09 21.22
CA VAL A 31 -21.45 -17.79 20.39
C VAL A 31 -20.08 -17.33 20.84
N LYS A 32 -19.28 -18.29 21.32
CA LYS A 32 -17.93 -18.06 21.84
C LYS A 32 -16.92 -18.91 21.09
N VAL A 33 -15.72 -18.38 20.94
CA VAL A 33 -14.58 -19.09 20.32
C VAL A 33 -13.33 -18.86 21.14
N PRO A 34 -12.37 -19.81 21.15
CA PRO A 34 -11.01 -19.53 21.60
C PRO A 34 -10.41 -18.37 20.79
N LEU A 35 -9.74 -17.43 21.46
CA LEU A 35 -9.09 -16.29 20.80
C LEU A 35 -8.06 -16.75 19.76
N GLU A 36 -7.37 -17.86 20.01
CA GLU A 36 -6.39 -18.45 19.10
C GLU A 36 -6.97 -18.79 17.71
N HIS A 37 -8.27 -19.07 17.61
CA HIS A 37 -8.94 -19.31 16.32
C HIS A 37 -9.04 -18.03 15.48
N LEU A 38 -9.10 -16.87 16.12
CA LEU A 38 -9.21 -15.58 15.43
C LEU A 38 -7.87 -15.07 14.90
N ILE A 39 -6.76 -15.48 15.52
CA ILE A 39 -5.39 -15.08 15.14
C ILE A 39 -4.99 -15.69 13.78
N ASN A 40 -5.56 -16.84 13.43
CA ASN A 40 -5.37 -17.46 12.13
C ASN A 40 -6.16 -16.77 11.02
N HIS A 41 -5.91 -17.14 9.76
CA HIS A 41 -6.71 -16.67 8.65
C HIS A 41 -8.14 -17.21 8.72
N ASN A 42 -9.11 -16.28 8.66
CA ASN A 42 -10.53 -16.59 8.78
C ASN A 42 -11.26 -16.27 7.47
N LEU A 43 -12.09 -17.20 6.99
CA LEU A 43 -12.93 -17.03 5.82
C LEU A 43 -14.39 -16.86 6.23
N ILE A 44 -14.98 -15.69 5.93
CA ILE A 44 -16.39 -15.39 6.21
C ILE A 44 -17.17 -15.36 4.88
N VAL A 45 -18.07 -16.33 4.70
CA VAL A 45 -18.90 -16.45 3.47
C VAL A 45 -20.37 -16.27 3.81
N GLY A 46 -21.11 -15.56 2.96
CA GLY A 46 -22.55 -15.38 3.10
C GLY A 46 -23.11 -14.41 2.07
N ARG A 47 -24.43 -14.46 1.83
CA ARG A 47 -25.13 -13.52 0.94
C ARG A 47 -25.15 -12.10 1.53
N THR A 48 -25.47 -11.10 0.72
CA THR A 48 -25.72 -9.74 1.24
C THR A 48 -26.84 -9.77 2.28
N GLY A 49 -26.69 -9.01 3.37
CA GLY A 49 -27.67 -8.98 4.46
C GLY A 49 -27.55 -10.09 5.50
N THR A 50 -26.66 -11.08 5.35
CA THR A 50 -26.50 -12.18 6.34
C THR A 50 -25.66 -11.79 7.56
N GLY A 51 -25.35 -10.50 7.75
CA GLY A 51 -24.63 -10.02 8.93
C GLY A 51 -23.10 -10.14 8.89
N LYS A 52 -22.48 -10.35 7.71
CA LYS A 52 -21.00 -10.41 7.59
C LYS A 52 -20.29 -9.19 8.20
N SER A 53 -20.78 -7.98 7.90
CA SER A 53 -20.22 -6.75 8.46
C SER A 53 -20.40 -6.66 9.98
N ASN A 54 -21.49 -7.20 10.52
CA ASN A 54 -21.68 -7.27 11.97
C ASN A 54 -20.68 -8.23 12.61
N LEU A 55 -20.40 -9.37 11.97
CA LEU A 55 -19.38 -10.30 12.45
C LEU A 55 -17.98 -9.67 12.42
N LEU A 56 -17.63 -8.93 11.35
CA LEU A 56 -16.38 -8.18 11.28
C LEU A 56 -16.28 -7.10 12.37
N ALA A 57 -17.37 -6.38 12.68
CA ALA A 57 -17.39 -5.42 13.77
C ALA A 57 -17.17 -6.10 15.14
N SER A 58 -17.78 -7.26 15.39
CA SER A 58 -17.51 -8.05 16.61
C SER A 58 -16.05 -8.47 16.71
N ILE A 59 -15.45 -8.92 15.59
CA ILE A 59 -14.03 -9.32 15.55
C ILE A 59 -13.13 -8.11 15.80
N TRP A 60 -13.39 -6.97 15.18
CA TRP A 60 -12.67 -5.72 15.46
C TRP A 60 -12.72 -5.36 16.94
N LYS A 61 -13.90 -5.43 17.58
CA LYS A 61 -14.06 -5.12 19.00
C LYS A 61 -13.25 -6.02 19.94
N ILE A 62 -13.04 -7.28 19.53
CA ILE A 62 -12.17 -8.20 20.25
C ILE A 62 -10.72 -7.74 20.12
N TYR A 63 -10.28 -7.43 18.90
CA TYR A 63 -8.92 -6.96 18.65
C TYR A 63 -8.64 -5.61 19.31
N SER A 64 -9.55 -4.64 19.28
CA SER A 64 -9.35 -3.32 19.89
C SER A 64 -9.18 -3.34 21.43
N GLY A 65 -9.52 -4.46 22.07
CA GLY A 65 -9.25 -4.71 23.49
C GLY A 65 -7.91 -5.40 23.77
N ILE A 66 -7.15 -5.79 22.74
CA ILE A 66 -5.82 -6.38 22.85
C ILE A 66 -4.78 -5.26 22.76
N GLU A 67 -4.02 -5.09 23.83
CA GLU A 67 -2.96 -4.08 23.92
C GLU A 67 -1.92 -4.26 22.80
N GLY A 68 -1.59 -3.16 22.12
CA GLY A 68 -0.62 -3.13 21.03
C GLY A 68 -1.13 -3.67 19.70
N SER A 69 -2.37 -4.20 19.65
CA SER A 69 -2.93 -4.69 18.39
C SER A 69 -3.17 -3.56 17.39
N ASN A 70 -3.06 -3.88 16.11
CA ASN A 70 -3.46 -3.00 15.03
C ASN A 70 -4.59 -3.67 14.26
N VAL A 71 -5.57 -2.89 13.82
CA VAL A 71 -6.62 -3.36 12.91
C VAL A 71 -6.58 -2.53 11.64
N ILE A 72 -6.40 -3.20 10.51
CA ILE A 72 -6.48 -2.60 9.18
C ILE A 72 -7.78 -3.05 8.52
N LEU A 73 -8.66 -2.09 8.23
CA LEU A 73 -9.95 -2.34 7.62
C LEU A 73 -9.97 -1.86 6.17
N PHE A 74 -10.17 -2.79 5.24
CA PHE A 74 -10.47 -2.48 3.85
C PHE A 74 -11.98 -2.49 3.64
N ASP A 75 -12.58 -1.31 3.54
CA ASP A 75 -14.04 -1.16 3.38
C ASP A 75 -14.36 -0.29 2.15
N PRO A 76 -14.69 -0.91 1.00
CA PRO A 76 -15.05 -0.18 -0.21
C PRO A 76 -16.33 0.65 -0.09
N HIS A 77 -17.20 0.36 0.89
CA HIS A 77 -18.51 0.99 1.04
C HIS A 77 -18.57 2.03 2.17
N GLY A 78 -17.61 2.01 3.09
CA GLY A 78 -17.50 2.95 4.22
C GLY A 78 -18.45 2.68 5.39
N GLN A 79 -19.55 1.95 5.18
CA GLN A 79 -20.58 1.72 6.21
C GLN A 79 -20.06 0.99 7.46
N LEU A 80 -19.16 0.01 7.28
CA LEU A 80 -18.58 -0.70 8.42
C LEU A 80 -17.56 0.19 9.13
N SER A 81 -16.79 0.96 8.36
CA SER A 81 -15.85 1.94 8.90
C SER A 81 -16.56 2.96 9.78
N ASP A 82 -17.62 3.61 9.27
CA ASP A 82 -18.39 4.63 9.99
C ASP A 82 -18.87 4.11 11.36
N ARG A 83 -19.39 2.87 11.37
CA ARG A 83 -19.83 2.23 12.60
C ARG A 83 -18.67 1.98 13.57
N ILE A 84 -17.59 1.38 13.08
CA ILE A 84 -16.42 1.05 13.90
C ILE A 84 -15.82 2.33 14.50
N ILE A 85 -15.71 3.40 13.72
CA ILE A 85 -15.19 4.69 14.17
C ILE A 85 -16.08 5.28 15.28
N ALA A 86 -17.41 5.20 15.13
CA ALA A 86 -18.34 5.70 16.14
C ALA A 86 -18.29 4.90 17.46
N GLU A 87 -17.96 3.61 17.40
CA GLU A 87 -17.79 2.73 18.56
C GLU A 87 -16.34 2.70 19.09
N ASN A 88 -15.38 3.32 18.40
CA ASN A 88 -13.96 3.26 18.75
C ASN A 88 -13.61 4.28 19.83
N GLU A 89 -13.07 3.78 20.95
CA GLU A 89 -12.65 4.60 22.09
C GLU A 89 -11.16 4.43 22.43
N SER A 90 -10.51 3.37 21.92
CA SER A 90 -9.19 2.93 22.38
C SER A 90 -8.06 3.02 21.34
N MET A 91 -8.38 3.03 20.05
CA MET A 91 -7.37 2.99 18.98
C MET A 91 -7.18 4.36 18.30
N ASP A 92 -5.93 4.70 17.95
CA ASP A 92 -5.61 5.87 17.12
C ASP A 92 -6.07 5.61 15.68
N VAL A 93 -6.98 6.46 15.19
CA VAL A 93 -7.62 6.26 13.88
C VAL A 93 -6.81 6.95 12.79
N VAL A 94 -6.41 6.16 11.80
CA VAL A 94 -5.63 6.61 10.64
C VAL A 94 -6.38 6.29 9.36
N TYR A 95 -6.56 7.29 8.51
CA TYR A 95 -7.26 7.13 7.24
C TYR A 95 -6.30 7.18 6.05
N ILE A 96 -6.36 6.11 5.26
CA ILE A 96 -5.82 6.06 3.90
C ILE A 96 -7.00 6.23 2.95
N SER A 97 -7.34 7.47 2.65
CA SER A 97 -8.48 7.82 1.79
C SER A 97 -8.20 9.07 0.96
N THR A 98 -8.91 9.17 -0.17
CA THR A 98 -9.00 10.39 -0.97
C THR A 98 -10.09 11.35 -0.48
N GLN A 99 -11.04 10.86 0.30
CA GLN A 99 -12.18 11.63 0.79
C GLN A 99 -11.82 12.47 2.01
N GLU A 100 -12.40 13.66 2.10
CA GLU A 100 -12.15 14.64 3.16
C GLU A 100 -13.00 14.39 4.43
N LYS A 101 -14.08 13.61 4.31
CA LYS A 101 -15.12 13.40 5.34
C LYS A 101 -14.63 12.80 6.68
N TYR A 102 -13.42 12.26 6.74
CA TYR A 102 -12.92 11.50 7.89
C TYR A 102 -11.94 12.24 8.81
N SER A 103 -11.71 13.54 8.59
CA SER A 103 -10.69 14.27 9.36
C SER A 103 -11.10 14.66 10.78
N ILE A 104 -12.37 14.45 11.18
CA ILE A 104 -12.90 14.87 12.49
C ILE A 104 -12.50 13.87 13.60
N ASN A 105 -12.46 12.57 13.28
CA ASN A 105 -12.26 11.49 14.26
C ASN A 105 -10.93 10.75 14.08
N GLY A 106 -9.98 11.34 13.37
CA GLY A 106 -8.67 10.75 13.13
C GLY A 106 -7.85 11.56 12.13
N ARG A 107 -6.62 11.13 11.89
CA ARG A 107 -5.72 11.80 10.93
C ARG A 107 -5.78 11.14 9.57
N ARG A 108 -6.00 11.94 8.53
CA ARG A 108 -5.78 11.51 7.16
C ARG A 108 -4.29 11.59 6.85
N ILE A 109 -3.75 10.52 6.28
CA ILE A 109 -2.34 10.44 5.95
C ILE A 109 -2.17 10.32 4.43
N GLY A 110 -1.10 10.93 3.93
CA GLY A 110 -0.53 10.58 2.65
C GLY A 110 0.73 9.75 2.88
N PHE A 111 1.15 9.00 1.88
CA PHE A 111 2.39 8.25 1.92
C PHE A 111 3.07 8.29 0.55
N ASN A 112 4.38 8.23 0.55
CA ASN A 112 5.16 8.05 -0.66
C ASN A 112 5.25 6.55 -0.95
N VAL A 113 4.61 6.09 -2.03
CA VAL A 113 4.74 4.68 -2.45
C VAL A 113 6.17 4.28 -2.82
N LEU A 114 7.03 5.27 -3.07
CA LEU A 114 8.46 5.08 -3.33
C LEU A 114 9.33 5.23 -2.08
N SER A 115 8.73 5.40 -0.89
CA SER A 115 9.48 5.58 0.34
C SER A 115 10.39 4.38 0.58
N THR A 116 11.66 4.66 0.86
CA THR A 116 12.64 3.67 1.30
C THR A 116 13.04 4.06 2.72
N SER A 117 12.37 3.45 3.71
CA SER A 117 12.58 3.65 5.14
C SER A 117 13.93 3.06 5.60
N GLY A 118 15.04 3.43 4.96
CA GLY A 118 16.32 2.79 5.29
C GLY A 118 17.40 2.69 4.23
N LYS A 119 17.44 3.56 3.20
CA LYS A 119 18.63 3.92 2.37
C LYS A 119 19.59 2.79 1.95
N ASN A 120 19.15 1.54 1.81
CA ASN A 120 20.01 0.44 1.37
C ASN A 120 19.55 -0.08 -0.01
N ALA A 121 20.48 -0.71 -0.72
CA ALA A 121 20.25 -1.11 -2.10
C ALA A 121 19.17 -2.19 -2.26
N ASP A 122 18.97 -3.02 -1.23
CA ASP A 122 18.00 -4.12 -1.23
C ASP A 122 16.57 -3.58 -1.09
N GLU A 123 16.35 -2.61 -0.19
CA GLU A 123 15.07 -1.95 -0.02
C GLU A 123 14.64 -1.19 -1.27
N ILE A 124 15.58 -0.47 -1.92
CA ILE A 124 15.33 0.16 -3.21
C ILE A 124 14.88 -0.88 -4.24
N GLY A 125 15.52 -2.06 -4.27
CA GLY A 125 15.13 -3.18 -5.12
C GLY A 125 13.68 -3.60 -4.87
N ILE A 126 13.33 -3.89 -3.61
CA ILE A 126 11.98 -4.29 -3.19
C ILE A 126 10.94 -3.24 -3.58
N VAL A 127 11.20 -1.96 -3.29
CA VAL A 127 10.27 -0.87 -3.64
C VAL A 127 10.12 -0.75 -5.15
N THR A 128 11.22 -0.80 -5.92
CA THR A 128 11.15 -0.75 -7.38
C THR A 128 10.34 -1.91 -7.96
N ASP A 129 10.51 -3.12 -7.44
CA ASP A 129 9.79 -4.32 -7.88
C ASP A 129 8.31 -4.30 -7.46
N THR A 130 8.01 -3.85 -6.25
CA THR A 130 6.63 -3.71 -5.75
C THR A 130 5.86 -2.68 -6.57
N VAL A 131 6.44 -1.51 -6.78
CA VAL A 131 5.82 -0.43 -7.57
C VAL A 131 5.66 -0.88 -9.02
N LYS A 132 6.68 -1.56 -9.56
CA LYS A 132 6.60 -2.20 -10.87
C LYS A 132 5.40 -3.13 -10.92
N GLU A 133 5.27 -4.09 -10.01
CA GLU A 133 4.14 -5.03 -9.95
C GLU A 133 2.77 -4.32 -9.86
N LEU A 134 2.63 -3.29 -9.03
CA LEU A 134 1.40 -2.49 -8.90
C LEU A 134 0.99 -1.85 -10.24
N PHE A 135 1.96 -1.33 -10.99
CA PHE A 135 1.72 -0.79 -12.33
C PHE A 135 1.74 -1.88 -13.42
N SER A 136 1.97 -3.15 -13.08
CA SER A 136 2.02 -4.29 -14.01
C SER A 136 0.79 -5.16 -14.02
N GLY A 137 0.08 -5.25 -12.89
CA GLY A 137 -1.08 -6.12 -12.74
C GLY A 137 -2.13 -5.91 -13.82
N GLU A 138 -2.46 -6.98 -14.54
CA GLU A 138 -3.45 -7.00 -15.63
C GLU A 138 -4.87 -6.61 -15.19
N SER A 139 -5.16 -6.62 -13.88
CA SER A 139 -6.51 -6.46 -13.33
C SER A 139 -6.97 -5.01 -13.12
N MET A 140 -6.05 -4.03 -13.08
CA MET A 140 -6.39 -2.64 -12.74
C MET A 140 -6.14 -1.63 -13.89
N PHE A 141 -5.20 -1.90 -14.81
CA PHE A 141 -4.78 -0.91 -15.83
C PHE A 141 -4.51 -1.53 -17.21
N SER A 142 -5.59 -1.93 -17.89
CA SER A 142 -5.69 -2.24 -19.34
C SER A 142 -5.07 -3.54 -19.86
N LYS A 143 -5.74 -4.09 -20.91
CA LYS A 143 -5.38 -5.25 -21.75
C LYS A 143 -4.18 -4.98 -22.68
N GLY A 144 -3.11 -4.40 -22.14
CA GLY A 144 -1.87 -4.17 -22.88
C GLY A 144 -0.79 -5.09 -22.33
N THR A 145 -0.23 -5.94 -23.20
CA THR A 145 0.88 -6.82 -22.83
C THR A 145 1.99 -5.99 -22.26
N TRP A 146 2.29 -6.24 -20.99
CA TRP A 146 3.44 -5.71 -20.31
C TRP A 146 4.69 -6.05 -21.12
N GLY A 147 5.52 -5.06 -21.40
CA GLY A 147 6.62 -5.19 -22.36
C GLY A 147 7.99 -4.90 -21.75
N PRO A 148 9.10 -5.34 -22.39
CA PRO A 148 10.48 -5.08 -21.95
C PRO A 148 10.81 -3.60 -21.67
N ARG A 149 10.00 -2.68 -22.22
CA ARG A 149 10.12 -1.24 -22.02
C ARG A 149 9.77 -0.79 -20.60
N LEU A 150 8.69 -1.31 -20.03
CA LEU A 150 8.27 -0.97 -18.65
C LEU A 150 9.29 -1.51 -17.65
N GLU A 151 9.73 -2.75 -17.84
CA GLU A 151 10.79 -3.36 -17.02
C GLU A 151 12.03 -2.45 -16.97
N LEU A 152 12.53 -2.00 -18.13
CA LEU A 152 13.72 -1.16 -18.18
C LEU A 152 13.52 0.19 -17.46
N ILE A 153 12.35 0.83 -17.61
CA ILE A 153 12.06 2.11 -16.96
C ILE A 153 12.03 1.98 -15.44
N PHE A 154 11.34 0.99 -14.89
CA PHE A 154 11.24 0.80 -13.44
C PHE A 154 12.55 0.25 -12.82
N THR A 155 13.24 -0.68 -13.49
CA THR A 155 14.47 -1.27 -12.93
C THR A 155 15.69 -0.36 -13.07
N THR A 156 15.69 0.57 -14.04
CA THR A 156 16.84 1.44 -14.30
C THR A 156 16.59 2.89 -13.90
N VAL A 157 15.57 3.54 -14.47
CA VAL A 157 15.33 4.98 -14.25
C VAL A 157 14.85 5.23 -12.83
N LEU A 158 13.84 4.48 -12.37
CA LEU A 158 13.32 4.62 -11.01
C LEU A 158 14.40 4.24 -9.96
N ARG A 159 15.13 3.14 -10.18
CA ARG A 159 16.22 2.74 -9.29
C ARG A 159 17.31 3.80 -9.19
N PHE A 160 17.74 4.36 -10.33
CA PHE A 160 18.71 5.47 -10.35
C PHE A 160 18.17 6.69 -9.59
N MET A 161 16.89 7.03 -9.79
CA MET A 161 16.26 8.16 -9.12
C MET A 161 16.27 7.98 -7.60
N LEU A 162 15.85 6.81 -7.10
CA LEU A 162 15.81 6.52 -5.66
C LEU A 162 17.21 6.42 -5.04
N THR A 163 18.20 5.96 -5.81
CA THR A 163 19.60 5.96 -5.37
C THR A 163 20.15 7.39 -5.24
N SER A 164 19.76 8.28 -6.16
CA SER A 164 20.25 9.67 -6.20
C SER A 164 19.46 10.60 -5.27
N ASN A 165 18.19 10.31 -5.06
CA ASN A 165 17.26 11.07 -4.23
C ASN A 165 16.28 10.09 -3.54
N PRO A 166 16.62 9.59 -2.35
CA PRO A 166 15.78 8.64 -1.60
C PRO A 166 14.39 9.18 -1.24
N ASP A 167 14.23 10.51 -1.18
CA ASP A 167 12.96 11.18 -0.87
C ASP A 167 12.12 11.45 -2.13
N ALA A 168 12.54 10.94 -3.29
CA ALA A 168 11.80 11.09 -4.54
C ALA A 168 10.45 10.38 -4.48
N ASN A 169 9.45 10.98 -5.12
CA ASN A 169 8.09 10.43 -5.19
C ASN A 169 7.66 10.15 -6.64
N LEU A 170 6.46 9.60 -6.83
CA LEU A 170 5.92 9.34 -8.19
C LEU A 170 5.86 10.58 -9.09
N SER A 171 5.67 11.78 -8.54
CA SER A 171 5.69 13.02 -9.32
C SER A 171 7.09 13.32 -9.85
N ASP A 172 8.12 13.13 -9.04
CA ASP A 172 9.52 13.27 -9.48
C ASP A 172 9.87 12.24 -10.54
N PHE A 173 9.36 11.02 -10.38
CA PHE A 173 9.55 9.97 -11.38
C PHE A 173 8.96 10.36 -12.74
N LEU A 174 7.71 10.85 -12.74
CA LEU A 174 7.06 11.34 -13.95
C LEU A 174 7.84 12.50 -14.60
N SER A 175 8.34 13.44 -13.79
CA SER A 175 9.18 14.54 -14.26
C SER A 175 10.48 14.04 -14.88
N MET A 176 11.15 13.07 -14.25
CA MET A 176 12.42 12.52 -14.71
C MET A 176 12.27 11.77 -16.05
N ILE A 177 11.24 10.94 -16.21
CA ILE A 177 11.04 10.21 -17.49
C ILE A 177 10.60 11.14 -18.63
N SER A 178 9.98 12.28 -18.30
CA SER A 178 9.48 13.24 -19.30
C SER A 178 10.56 14.18 -19.84
N ASP A 179 11.66 14.38 -19.09
CA ASP A 179 12.76 15.25 -19.48
C ASP A 179 14.02 14.44 -19.85
N ARG A 180 14.29 14.39 -21.17
CA ARG A 180 15.45 13.68 -21.73
C ARG A 180 16.79 14.26 -21.31
N GLU A 181 16.85 15.55 -20.97
CA GLU A 181 18.10 16.17 -20.52
C GLU A 181 18.43 15.74 -19.08
N ILE A 182 17.41 15.57 -18.23
CA ILE A 182 17.61 15.01 -16.87
C ILE A 182 18.15 13.57 -16.97
N LEU A 183 17.67 12.75 -17.89
CA LEU A 183 18.16 11.39 -18.09
C LEU A 183 19.64 11.31 -18.48
N LYS A 184 20.19 12.35 -19.13
CA LYS A 184 21.64 12.40 -19.42
C LYS A 184 22.50 12.46 -18.17
N SER A 185 21.93 12.87 -17.02
CA SER A 185 22.65 12.85 -15.75
C SER A 185 22.96 11.45 -15.22
N MET A 186 22.42 10.40 -15.86
CA MET A 186 22.71 8.99 -15.58
C MET A 186 24.04 8.52 -16.20
N ASP A 187 24.60 9.27 -17.16
CA ASP A 187 25.89 8.95 -17.79
C ASP A 187 27.00 8.87 -16.73
N GLY A 188 27.74 7.75 -16.73
CA GLY A 188 28.79 7.46 -15.75
C GLY A 188 28.29 7.14 -14.32
N LYS A 189 26.97 7.07 -14.08
CA LYS A 189 26.38 6.75 -12.76
C LYS A 189 25.57 5.46 -12.73
N ILE A 190 25.32 4.87 -13.90
CA ILE A 190 24.80 3.52 -14.05
C ILE A 190 25.82 2.67 -14.84
N PRO A 191 25.72 1.33 -14.81
CA PRO A 191 26.58 0.47 -15.62
C PRO A 191 26.58 0.89 -17.10
N GLU A 192 27.78 0.93 -17.71
CA GLU A 192 28.02 1.47 -19.05
C GLU A 192 27.24 0.72 -20.14
N ASP A 193 27.08 -0.59 -20.00
CA ASP A 193 26.30 -1.43 -20.91
C ASP A 193 24.81 -1.06 -20.90
N ILE A 194 24.25 -0.81 -19.72
CA ILE A 194 22.86 -0.35 -19.54
C ILE A 194 22.72 1.07 -20.11
N TRP A 195 23.66 1.97 -19.80
CA TRP A 195 23.64 3.33 -20.33
C TRP A 195 23.68 3.35 -21.87
N LYS A 196 24.56 2.55 -22.47
CA LYS A 196 24.68 2.44 -23.94
C LYS A 196 23.37 1.97 -24.59
N ALA A 197 22.70 0.99 -23.98
CA ALA A 197 21.39 0.52 -24.46
C ALA A 197 20.33 1.63 -24.38
N MET A 198 20.28 2.37 -23.27
CA MET A 198 19.34 3.47 -23.07
C MET A 198 19.63 4.68 -23.96
N LYS A 199 20.89 5.09 -24.09
CA LYS A 199 21.34 6.26 -24.84
C LYS A 199 20.87 6.24 -26.29
N THR A 200 20.83 5.04 -26.89
CA THR A 200 20.32 4.84 -28.26
C THR A 200 18.83 5.14 -28.39
N VAL A 201 18.03 4.86 -27.36
CA VAL A 201 16.60 5.15 -27.33
C VAL A 201 16.34 6.60 -26.93
N ILE A 202 17.10 7.11 -25.95
CA ILE A 202 17.00 8.47 -25.43
C ILE A 202 17.45 9.50 -26.47
N SER A 203 18.36 9.21 -27.40
CA SER A 203 18.87 10.18 -28.39
C SER A 203 17.81 10.69 -29.37
N GLU A 204 16.74 9.92 -29.60
CA GLU A 204 15.65 10.25 -30.50
C GLU A 204 14.37 10.60 -29.72
N ARG A 205 13.87 11.84 -29.87
CA ARG A 205 12.70 12.32 -29.11
C ARG A 205 11.46 11.44 -29.31
N ASN A 206 11.14 11.13 -30.56
CA ASN A 206 9.93 10.37 -30.89
C ASN A 206 10.03 8.93 -30.36
N ARG A 207 11.21 8.32 -30.47
CA ARG A 207 11.47 6.96 -29.99
C ARG A 207 11.37 6.89 -28.46
N TRP A 208 11.92 7.88 -27.75
CA TRP A 208 11.78 7.97 -26.29
C TRP A 208 10.32 8.17 -25.86
N ASN A 209 9.60 9.09 -26.52
CA ASN A 209 8.19 9.33 -26.22
C ASN A 209 7.34 8.06 -26.41
N GLU A 210 7.57 7.29 -27.48
CA GLU A 210 6.90 6.00 -27.70
C GLU A 210 7.30 4.97 -26.63
N PHE A 211 8.55 4.99 -26.19
CA PHE A 211 9.08 4.07 -25.19
C PHE A 211 8.41 4.27 -23.83
N ILE A 212 8.22 5.51 -23.38
CA ILE A 212 7.64 5.85 -22.07
C ILE A 212 6.12 6.00 -22.07
N ALA A 213 5.47 6.01 -23.24
CA ALA A 213 4.02 6.26 -23.35
C ALA A 213 3.19 5.35 -22.43
N SER A 214 3.55 4.07 -22.33
CA SER A 214 2.87 3.12 -21.44
C SER A 214 3.05 3.48 -19.97
N THR A 215 4.26 3.88 -19.55
CA THR A 215 4.55 4.33 -18.17
C THR A 215 3.76 5.58 -17.83
N ILE A 216 3.77 6.58 -18.71
CA ILE A 216 3.02 7.83 -18.54
C ILE A 216 1.52 7.55 -18.43
N ASN A 217 0.96 6.71 -19.31
CA ASN A 217 -0.46 6.37 -19.30
C ASN A 217 -0.93 5.67 -18.01
N LYS A 218 -0.01 5.08 -17.24
CA LYS A 218 -0.30 4.46 -15.95
C LYS A 218 -0.10 5.42 -14.77
N LEU A 219 0.89 6.30 -14.84
CA LEU A 219 1.18 7.28 -13.78
C LEU A 219 0.22 8.48 -13.82
N VAL A 220 -0.10 8.99 -15.01
CA VAL A 220 -0.92 10.21 -15.17
C VAL A 220 -2.31 10.07 -14.54
N PRO A 221 -3.06 8.96 -14.70
CA PRO A 221 -4.36 8.82 -14.03
C PRO A 221 -4.29 8.93 -12.51
N VAL A 222 -3.20 8.44 -11.90
CA VAL A 222 -2.98 8.52 -10.44
C VAL A 222 -2.56 9.94 -10.03
N LEU A 223 -1.66 10.56 -10.78
CA LEU A 223 -1.05 11.86 -10.43
C LEU A 223 -1.87 13.08 -10.86
N SER A 224 -2.79 12.93 -11.80
CA SER A 224 -3.66 14.03 -12.29
C SER A 224 -4.77 14.41 -11.32
N ARG A 225 -5.17 13.50 -10.43
CA ARG A 225 -6.17 13.75 -9.39
C ARG A 225 -5.47 14.27 -8.14
N PRO A 226 -5.66 15.54 -7.73
CA PRO A 226 -4.93 16.13 -6.60
C PRO A 226 -5.04 15.32 -5.30
N GLU A 227 -6.19 14.71 -5.04
CA GLU A 227 -6.46 13.94 -3.83
C GLU A 227 -5.70 12.61 -3.82
N LEU A 228 -5.64 11.92 -4.97
CA LEU A 228 -4.82 10.71 -5.13
C LEU A 228 -3.34 11.05 -5.12
N ARG A 229 -2.93 12.10 -5.83
CA ARG A 229 -1.54 12.57 -5.84
C ARG A 229 -1.06 12.89 -4.42
N LYS A 230 -1.86 13.62 -3.63
CA LYS A 230 -1.56 13.91 -2.23
C LYS A 230 -1.49 12.64 -1.37
N LEU A 231 -2.29 11.62 -1.69
CA LEU A 231 -2.33 10.36 -0.96
C LEU A 231 -1.11 9.45 -1.24
N VAL A 232 -0.68 9.33 -2.50
CA VAL A 232 0.34 8.34 -2.92
C VAL A 232 1.71 8.93 -3.32
N SER A 233 1.79 10.25 -3.42
CA SER A 233 2.98 10.99 -3.87
C SER A 233 3.32 12.12 -2.90
N SER A 234 3.05 11.95 -1.60
CA SER A 234 3.44 12.91 -0.57
C SER A 234 4.97 12.97 -0.44
N LYS A 235 5.52 14.15 -0.09
CA LYS A 235 6.95 14.28 0.28
C LYS A 235 7.09 14.50 1.78
N ASN A 236 6.72 15.69 2.24
CA ASN A 236 6.97 16.14 3.61
C ASN A 236 5.99 15.54 4.64
N ASP A 237 4.76 15.25 4.20
CA ASP A 237 3.69 14.69 5.06
C ASP A 237 3.50 13.19 4.82
N SER A 238 4.53 12.52 4.26
CA SER A 238 4.49 11.08 4.02
C SER A 238 4.60 10.34 5.36
N VAL A 239 3.60 9.53 5.67
CA VAL A 239 3.63 8.66 6.84
C VAL A 239 4.29 7.33 6.48
N ASP A 240 5.28 6.93 7.28
CA ASP A 240 5.80 5.58 7.27
C ASP A 240 4.78 4.65 7.95
N ILE A 241 4.05 3.90 7.13
CA ILE A 241 3.02 2.96 7.59
C ILE A 241 3.65 1.86 8.45
N SER A 242 4.86 1.40 8.14
CA SER A 242 5.54 0.36 8.91
C SER A 242 5.86 0.86 10.32
N SER A 243 6.49 2.04 10.41
CA SER A 243 6.76 2.68 11.71
C SER A 243 5.47 2.95 12.49
N LEU A 244 4.42 3.45 11.82
CA LEU A 244 3.11 3.68 12.43
C LEU A 244 2.50 2.40 13.01
N LEU A 245 2.59 1.27 12.31
CA LEU A 245 2.09 -0.02 12.78
C LEU A 245 2.95 -0.58 13.92
N MET A 246 4.26 -0.31 13.93
CA MET A 246 5.14 -0.71 15.02
C MET A 246 4.83 0.01 16.35
N GLU A 247 4.25 1.22 16.30
CA GLU A 247 3.75 1.92 17.50
C GLU A 247 2.60 1.16 18.20
N GLY A 248 1.85 0.34 17.46
CA GLY A 248 0.68 -0.39 17.97
C GLY A 248 -0.56 0.48 18.21
N ASN A 249 -1.67 -0.16 18.59
CA ASN A 249 -2.96 0.47 18.92
C ASN A 249 -3.53 1.35 17.79
N LYS A 250 -3.33 0.96 16.53
CA LYS A 250 -3.84 1.69 15.36
C LYS A 250 -5.10 1.04 14.77
N LEU A 251 -6.07 1.88 14.43
CA LEU A 251 -7.18 1.52 13.55
C LEU A 251 -6.93 2.21 12.19
N VAL A 252 -6.43 1.45 11.22
CA VAL A 252 -6.17 1.95 9.86
C VAL A 252 -7.37 1.65 8.97
N ILE A 253 -8.02 2.69 8.49
CA ILE A 253 -9.14 2.58 7.55
C ILE A 253 -8.62 2.85 6.14
N VAL A 254 -8.71 1.84 5.28
CA VAL A 254 -8.41 1.95 3.85
C VAL A 254 -9.73 2.00 3.09
N GLU A 255 -10.12 3.22 2.71
CA GLU A 255 -11.34 3.43 1.93
C GLU A 255 -11.03 3.37 0.44
N VAL A 256 -11.53 2.33 -0.21
CA VAL A 256 -11.46 2.14 -1.67
C VAL A 256 -12.84 2.37 -2.27
N SER A 257 -13.45 3.51 -1.96
CA SER A 257 -14.74 3.87 -2.54
C SER A 257 -14.57 4.06 -4.04
N LYS A 258 -15.39 3.37 -4.85
CA LYS A 258 -15.53 3.65 -6.29
C LYS A 258 -16.05 5.08 -6.44
N THR A 259 -15.17 6.03 -6.77
CA THR A 259 -15.59 7.24 -7.50
C THR A 259 -16.08 6.86 -8.88
#